data_AF-A0A6N9I7K2-F1
#
_entry.id   AF-A0A6N9I7K2-F1
#
_cell.length_a   1.000
_cell.length_b   1.000
_cell.length_c   1.000
_cell.angle_alpha   90.00
_cell.angle_beta   90.00
_cell.angle_gamma   90.00
#
_symmetry.space_group_name_H-M   'P 1'
#
loop_
_entity.id
_entity.type
_entity.pdbx_description
1 polymer ?
#
loop_
_entity_poly.entity_id
_entity_poly.type
_entity_poly.pdbx_seq_one_letter_code
_entity_poly.pdbx_strand_id
1 'polypeptide(L)'
;MKLTSTDDYINERMKNPEFQKGFEEAQRQDNAAIEIYDLRNNMGLSRRQLAKRSGISKKVITRIEEGDMEFTDESMKIMEQVLRSLGKDSNSPLAYQK
;
A
#
# COMPACT_ATOMS: atom_id res chain seq x y z
N MET A 1 -27.59 -12.53 -21.55
CA MET A 1 -26.24 -11.93 -21.53
C MET A 1 -25.47 -12.59 -20.40
N LYS A 2 -24.31 -13.19 -20.65
CA LYS A 2 -23.50 -13.79 -19.58
C LYS A 2 -22.76 -12.65 -18.88
N LEU A 3 -22.98 -12.48 -17.57
CA LEU A 3 -22.24 -11.52 -16.77
C LEU A 3 -20.84 -12.09 -16.53
N THR A 4 -19.82 -11.32 -16.89
CA THR A 4 -18.42 -11.63 -16.61
C THR A 4 -18.13 -11.32 -15.15
N SER A 5 -17.38 -12.19 -14.46
CA SER A 5 -16.93 -11.85 -13.10
C SER A 5 -15.91 -10.71 -13.13
N THR A 6 -15.74 -10.00 -12.02
CA THR A 6 -14.69 -8.98 -11.90
C THR A 6 -13.30 -9.59 -12.14
N ASP A 7 -13.07 -10.81 -11.63
CA ASP A 7 -11.81 -11.52 -11.81
C ASP A 7 -11.55 -11.86 -13.28
N ASP A 8 -12.56 -12.37 -13.99
CA ASP A 8 -12.46 -12.64 -15.42
C ASP A 8 -12.16 -11.36 -16.23
N TYR A 9 -12.81 -10.25 -15.87
CA TYR A 9 -12.56 -8.96 -16.51
C TYR A 9 -11.14 -8.46 -16.25
N ILE A 10 -10.68 -8.49 -15.00
CA ILE A 10 -9.31 -8.08 -14.66
C ILE A 10 -8.31 -8.97 -15.39
N ASN A 11 -8.48 -10.30 -15.37
CA ASN A 11 -7.59 -11.23 -16.06
C ASN A 11 -7.48 -10.95 -17.57
N GLU A 12 -8.60 -10.59 -18.22
CA GLU A 12 -8.56 -10.19 -19.63
C GLU A 12 -7.79 -8.88 -19.82
N ARG A 13 -8.04 -7.88 -18.97
CA ARG A 13 -7.37 -6.57 -19.02
C ARG A 13 -5.88 -6.65 -18.72
N MET A 14 -5.45 -7.60 -17.88
CA MET A 14 -4.04 -7.86 -17.55
C MET A 14 -3.20 -8.30 -18.77
N LYS A 15 -3.83 -8.73 -19.88
CA LYS A 15 -3.10 -8.98 -21.14
C LYS A 15 -2.54 -7.71 -21.79
N ASN A 16 -3.06 -6.54 -21.44
CA ASN A 16 -2.53 -5.26 -21.89
C ASN A 16 -1.37 -4.82 -20.97
N PRO A 17 -0.14 -4.63 -21.49
CA PRO A 17 1.02 -4.30 -20.66
C PRO A 17 0.90 -2.98 -19.88
N GLU A 18 0.24 -1.96 -20.44
CA GLU A 18 0.05 -0.67 -19.74
C GLU A 18 -0.93 -0.83 -18.57
N PHE A 19 -2.03 -1.56 -18.78
CA PHE A 19 -2.98 -1.90 -17.72
C PHE A 19 -2.30 -2.75 -16.64
N GLN A 20 -1.57 -3.78 -17.04
CA GLN A 20 -0.83 -4.65 -16.12
C GLN A 20 0.12 -3.83 -15.25
N LYS A 21 0.93 -2.96 -15.85
CA LYS A 21 1.87 -2.12 -15.12
C LYS A 21 1.16 -1.23 -14.09
N GLY A 22 0.11 -0.52 -14.51
CA GLY A 22 -0.66 0.34 -13.60
C GLY A 22 -1.37 -0.43 -12.49
N PHE A 23 -1.89 -1.63 -12.80
CA PHE A 23 -2.51 -2.52 -11.83
C PHE A 23 -1.50 -3.02 -10.79
N GLU A 24 -0.32 -3.46 -11.23
CA GLU A 24 0.77 -3.88 -10.35
C GLU A 24 1.29 -2.73 -9.47
N GLU A 25 1.39 -1.50 -10.02
CA GLU A 25 1.74 -0.30 -9.25
C GLU A 25 0.72 0.01 -8.16
N ALA A 26 -0.57 0.02 -8.51
CA ALA A 26 -1.66 0.22 -7.55
C ALA A 26 -1.66 -0.87 -6.48
N GLN A 27 -1.50 -2.13 -6.88
CA GLN A 27 -1.45 -3.26 -5.95
C GLN A 27 -0.27 -3.15 -4.98
N ARG A 28 0.92 -2.75 -5.45
CA ARG A 28 2.07 -2.52 -4.55
C ARG A 28 1.77 -1.46 -3.50
N GLN A 29 1.14 -0.36 -3.90
CA GLN A 29 0.77 0.71 -2.99
C GLN A 29 -0.29 0.25 -1.97
N ASP A 30 -1.36 -0.43 -2.42
CA ASP A 30 -2.40 -0.94 -1.52
C ASP A 30 -1.83 -1.94 -0.50
N ASN A 31 -0.93 -2.82 -0.95
CA ASN A 31 -0.27 -3.78 -0.07
C ASN A 31 0.57 -3.07 1.00
N ALA A 32 1.31 -2.03 0.63
CA ALA A 32 2.09 -1.23 1.58
C ALA A 32 1.19 -0.52 2.60
N ALA A 33 0.05 0.03 2.16
CA ALA A 33 -0.91 0.70 3.04
C ALA A 33 -1.48 -0.26 4.10
N ILE A 34 -1.87 -1.46 3.68
CA ILE A 34 -2.39 -2.52 4.55
C ILE A 34 -1.32 -2.96 5.54
N GLU A 35 -0.09 -3.21 5.07
CA GLU A 35 1.01 -3.63 5.93
C GLU A 35 1.35 -2.57 7.00
N ILE A 36 1.34 -1.28 6.63
CA ILE A 36 1.53 -0.18 7.59
C ILE A 36 0.43 -0.17 8.65
N TYR A 37 -0.84 -0.33 8.23
CA TYR A 37 -1.97 -0.39 9.15
C TYR A 37 -1.85 -1.56 10.14
N ASP A 38 -1.59 -2.76 9.63
CA ASP A 38 -1.50 -3.98 10.42
C ASP A 38 -0.33 -3.93 11.40
N LEU A 39 0.87 -3.56 10.94
CA LEU A 39 2.04 -3.43 11.81
C LEU A 39 1.83 -2.38 12.90
N ARG A 40 1.24 -1.23 12.56
CA ARG A 40 0.93 -0.18 13.55
C ARG A 40 0.00 -0.73 14.64
N ASN A 41 -1.07 -1.43 14.26
CA ASN A 41 -2.03 -1.99 15.20
C ASN A 41 -1.42 -3.12 16.04
N ASN A 42 -0.65 -4.02 15.42
CA ASN A 42 0.04 -5.11 16.11
C ASN A 42 1.05 -4.61 17.15
N MET A 43 1.67 -3.45 16.90
CA MET A 43 2.53 -2.76 17.86
C MET A 43 1.78 -1.90 18.90
N GLY A 44 0.45 -1.82 18.83
CA GLY A 44 -0.35 -0.99 19.74
C GLY A 44 -0.13 0.51 19.59
N LEU A 45 0.37 0.97 18.43
CA LEU A 45 0.69 2.38 18.21
C LEU A 45 -0.54 3.15 17.70
N SER A 46 -0.78 4.34 18.23
CA SER A 46 -1.67 5.31 17.59
C SER A 46 -1.01 5.90 16.34
N ARG A 47 -1.82 6.40 15.38
CA ARG A 47 -1.32 7.17 14.22
C ARG A 47 -0.40 8.33 14.63
N ARG A 48 -0.65 8.95 15.80
CA ARG A 48 0.20 10.03 16.34
C ARG A 48 1.55 9.51 16.83
N GLN A 49 1.61 8.33 17.45
CA GLN A 49 2.87 7.72 17.85
C GLN A 49 3.68 7.28 16.64
N LEU A 50 3.02 6.68 15.64
CA LEU A 50 3.67 6.35 14.38
C LEU A 50 4.23 7.61 13.69
N ALA A 51 3.48 8.70 13.67
CA ALA A 51 3.96 9.98 13.12
C ALA A 51 5.26 10.47 13.77
N LYS A 52 5.31 10.41 15.11
CA LYS A 52 6.52 10.78 15.85
C LYS A 52 7.69 9.85 15.55
N ARG A 53 7.41 8.56 15.36
CA ARG A 53 8.41 7.52 15.11
C ARG A 53 8.98 7.58 13.69
N SER A 54 8.14 7.82 12.69
CA SER A 54 8.53 7.85 11.28
C SER A 54 9.01 9.22 10.79
N GLY A 55 8.69 10.29 11.51
CA GLY A 55 8.90 11.67 11.05
C GLY A 55 7.88 12.12 10.00
N ILE A 56 6.90 11.28 9.66
CA ILE A 56 5.83 11.60 8.71
C ILE A 56 4.63 12.18 9.47
N SER A 57 3.97 13.18 8.89
CA SER A 57 2.82 13.81 9.55
C SER A 57 1.68 12.81 9.81
N LYS A 58 0.93 12.99 10.91
CA LYS A 58 -0.27 12.20 11.20
C LYS A 58 -1.26 12.22 10.03
N LYS A 59 -1.42 13.37 9.35
CA LYS A 59 -2.33 13.51 8.21
C LYS A 59 -1.93 12.58 7.06
N VAL A 60 -0.64 12.50 6.74
CA VAL A 60 -0.14 11.61 5.69
C VAL A 60 -0.28 10.14 6.10
N ILE A 61 0.01 9.78 7.36
CA ILE A 61 -0.24 8.41 7.85
C ILE A 61 -1.72 8.02 7.74
N THR A 62 -2.64 8.95 8.05
CA THR A 62 -4.07 8.70 7.86
C THR A 62 -4.39 8.40 6.38
N ARG A 63 -3.90 9.22 5.44
CA ARG A 63 -4.13 9.01 4.00
C ARG A 63 -3.56 7.67 3.51
N ILE A 64 -2.35 7.32 3.98
CA ILE A 64 -1.74 6.01 3.72
C ILE A 64 -2.68 4.89 4.15
N GLU A 65 -3.14 4.87 5.41
CA GLU A 65 -4.00 3.80 5.93
C GLU A 65 -5.40 3.77 5.32
N GLU A 66 -5.85 4.88 4.72
CA GLU A 66 -7.15 4.99 4.06
C GLU A 66 -7.07 4.72 2.55
N GLY A 67 -5.88 4.45 1.99
CA GLY A 67 -5.68 4.23 0.56
C GLY A 67 -5.83 5.51 -0.28
N ASP A 68 -5.77 6.69 0.33
CA ASP A 68 -5.94 8.00 -0.32
C ASP A 68 -4.59 8.64 -0.70
N MET A 69 -3.64 7.82 -1.13
CA MET A 69 -2.34 8.28 -1.61
C MET A 69 -2.32 8.32 -3.13
N GLU A 70 -1.64 9.30 -3.71
CA GLU A 70 -1.41 9.35 -5.16
C GLU A 70 -0.47 8.22 -5.58
N PHE A 71 -0.70 7.61 -6.74
CA PHE A 71 0.17 6.55 -7.29
C PHE A 71 1.44 7.16 -7.92
N THR A 72 2.38 7.56 -7.06
CA THR A 72 3.65 8.20 -7.46
C THR A 72 4.84 7.58 -6.73
N ASP A 73 6.04 7.73 -7.31
CA ASP A 73 7.28 7.27 -6.68
C ASP A 73 7.55 7.99 -5.34
N GLU A 74 7.12 9.25 -5.22
CA GLU A 74 7.20 10.03 -3.97
C GLU A 74 6.31 9.42 -2.87
N SER A 75 5.07 9.04 -3.20
CA SER A 75 4.19 8.34 -2.25
C SER A 75 4.82 7.03 -1.77
N MET A 76 5.39 6.26 -2.70
CA MET A 76 6.05 5.00 -2.36
C MET A 76 7.25 5.20 -1.42
N LYS A 77 8.11 6.19 -1.67
CA LYS A 77 9.24 6.52 -0.78
C LYS A 77 8.77 6.88 0.64
N ILE A 78 7.67 7.62 0.77
CA ILE A 78 7.08 7.95 2.08
C ILE A 78 6.62 6.67 2.78
N MET A 79 5.92 5.78 2.07
CA MET A 79 5.42 4.53 2.64
C MET A 79 6.56 3.59 3.05
N GLU A 80 7.62 3.50 2.26
CA GLU A 80 8.86 2.79 2.62
C GLU A 80 9.50 3.35 3.88
N GLN A 81 9.57 4.68 4.03
CA GLN A 81 10.07 5.31 5.25
C GLN A 81 9.22 4.93 6.48
N VAL A 82 7.89 4.91 6.34
CA VAL A 82 6.99 4.49 7.42
C VAL A 82 7.20 3.00 7.76
N LEU A 83 7.30 2.12 6.77
CA LEU A 83 7.58 0.69 6.96
C LEU A 83 8.94 0.46 7.65
N ARG A 84 9.99 1.16 7.24
CA ARG A 84 11.30 1.11 7.92
C ARG A 84 11.20 1.54 9.38
N SER A 85 10.41 2.57 9.66
CA SER A 85 10.19 3.00 11.04
C SER A 85 9.52 1.92 11.90
N LEU A 86 8.70 1.07 11.28
CA LEU A 86 8.02 -0.08 11.90
C LEU A 86 8.92 -1.34 11.96
N GLY A 87 10.17 -1.28 11.50
CA GLY A 87 11.13 -2.38 11.56
C GLY A 87 11.07 -3.33 10.36
N LYS A 88 10.46 -2.93 9.24
CA LYS A 88 10.53 -3.69 7.99
C LYS A 88 11.74 -3.26 7.16
N ASP A 89 12.53 -4.23 6.74
CA ASP A 89 13.59 -4.01 5.76
C ASP A 89 12.97 -3.75 4.38
N SER A 90 13.66 -2.96 3.55
CA SER A 90 13.23 -2.58 2.19
C SER A 90 13.08 -3.73 1.19
N ASN A 91 13.36 -4.96 1.62
CA ASN A 91 13.19 -6.17 0.82
C ASN A 91 12.02 -7.04 1.30
N SER A 92 11.16 -6.54 2.21
CA SER A 92 9.90 -7.22 2.50
C SER A 92 9.08 -7.19 1.21
N PRO A 93 8.81 -8.35 0.57
CA PRO A 93 7.93 -8.33 -0.58
C PRO A 93 6.62 -7.70 -0.10
N LEU A 94 6.19 -6.64 -0.79
CA LEU A 94 4.87 -6.01 -0.60
C LEU A 94 3.82 -7.03 -1.02
N ALA A 95 3.71 -8.10 -0.24
CA ALA A 95 2.95 -9.29 -0.54
C ALA A 95 1.74 -9.25 0.36
N TYR A 96 0.65 -8.71 -0.19
CA TYR A 96 -0.66 -9.13 0.27
C TYR A 96 -0.82 -10.61 -0.09
N GLN A 97 -0.45 -11.46 0.86
CA GLN A 97 -0.81 -12.88 0.83
C GLN A 97 -2.16 -13.02 1.53
N LYS A 98 -3.19 -13.28 0.74
CA LYS A 98 -4.37 -14.01 1.19
C LYS A 98 -4.33 -15.40 0.58
#